data_AF-A0A4Y8KIF5-F1
#
_entry.id   AF-A0A4Y8KIF5-F1
#
_cell.length_a   1.000
_cell.length_b   1.000
_cell.length_c   1.000
_cell.angle_alpha   90.00
_cell.angle_beta   90.00
_cell.angle_gamma   90.00
#
_symmetry.space_group_name_H-M   'P 1'
#
loop_
_entity.id
_entity.type
_entity.pdbx_description
1 polymer ?
#
loop_
_entity_poly.entity_id
_entity_poly.type
_entity_poly.pdbx_seq_one_letter_code
_entity_poly.pdbx_strand_id
1 'polypeptide(L)'
;MSDTDLAIVTVDQQLWRVGFRPEPWACSDWKYAAEGGRFNGRWDDVHGQFRTVYAGDSLLACLIEVLAKYRVDAPLADALDQIFEDPADTEEYPARPPAFVSYRWLEDRCASSARVHGSFCMVTATGTISALRPRFALLAHELGATDFDAAALKDSGPRDLTRSVASWLYQLTDPTVDGIQFRSRHGDDLPLWAIFERPSADADVSPHSCRHRLGGTHSRNRRASRGVRHPRTGLVRLTLSGSEVNVSACPRNH
;
A
#
# COMPACT_ATOMS: atom_id res chain seq x y z
N MET A 1 -7.65 -30.08 -8.15
CA MET A 1 -6.86 -28.96 -8.69
C MET A 1 -5.97 -28.51 -7.56
N SER A 2 -4.65 -28.49 -7.76
CA SER A 2 -3.69 -28.13 -6.72
C SER A 2 -3.97 -26.72 -6.20
N ASP A 3 -3.93 -26.58 -4.89
CA ASP A 3 -4.07 -25.33 -4.15
C ASP A 3 -3.13 -24.26 -4.73
N THR A 4 -3.70 -23.12 -5.11
CA THR A 4 -3.01 -21.83 -5.30
C THR A 4 -2.03 -21.70 -6.46
N ASP A 5 -2.52 -21.75 -7.70
CA ASP A 5 -1.76 -21.29 -8.87
C ASP A 5 -1.74 -19.75 -8.96
N LEU A 6 -1.02 -19.12 -8.02
CA LEU A 6 -0.82 -17.67 -8.01
C LEU A 6 0.28 -17.30 -9.00
N ALA A 7 0.01 -16.28 -9.83
CA ALA A 7 1.06 -15.73 -10.66
C ALA A 7 2.00 -14.88 -9.79
N ILE A 8 3.22 -15.37 -9.58
CA ILE A 8 4.25 -14.73 -8.75
C ILE A 8 5.39 -14.23 -9.64
N VAL A 9 5.85 -13.02 -9.37
CA VAL A 9 7.03 -12.43 -10.00
C VAL A 9 8.13 -12.23 -8.96
N THR A 10 9.31 -12.78 -9.22
CA THR A 10 10.52 -12.45 -8.47
C THR A 10 11.10 -11.15 -9.02
N VAL A 11 11.28 -10.19 -8.13
CA VAL A 11 11.79 -8.85 -8.44
C VAL A 11 13.21 -8.74 -7.90
N ASP A 12 14.11 -8.16 -8.70
CA ASP A 12 15.41 -7.64 -8.28
C ASP A 12 15.71 -6.39 -9.11
N GLN A 13 15.03 -5.30 -8.79
CA GLN A 13 15.09 -4.07 -9.57
C GLN A 13 15.02 -2.82 -8.69
N GLN A 14 15.38 -1.69 -9.28
CA GLN A 14 15.15 -0.40 -8.65
C GLN A 14 13.66 -0.05 -8.70
N LEU A 15 13.09 0.29 -7.55
CA LEU A 15 11.75 0.85 -7.43
C LEU A 15 11.83 2.26 -6.86
N TRP A 16 10.78 3.04 -7.10
CA TRP A 16 10.64 4.42 -6.66
C TRP A 16 9.56 4.53 -5.60
N ARG A 17 9.70 5.50 -4.70
CA ARG A 17 8.69 5.84 -3.70
C ARG A 17 8.73 7.34 -3.41
N VAL A 18 7.54 7.92 -3.28
CA VAL A 18 7.35 9.26 -2.69
C VAL A 18 6.94 9.04 -1.23
N GLY A 19 7.92 9.14 -0.34
CA GLY A 19 7.75 8.93 1.10
C GLY A 19 7.90 10.23 1.89
N PHE A 20 7.89 10.12 3.22
CA PHE A 20 8.15 11.25 4.11
C PHE A 20 9.59 11.24 4.61
N ARG A 21 10.21 12.42 4.72
CA ARG A 21 11.53 12.57 5.37
C ARG A 21 11.42 12.23 6.87
N PRO A 22 12.53 11.81 7.52
CA PRO A 22 13.86 11.54 6.94
C PRO A 22 13.98 10.16 6.29
N GLU A 23 13.08 9.23 6.58
CA GLU A 23 13.17 7.83 6.15
C GLU A 23 12.03 7.48 5.17
N PRO A 24 12.15 7.84 3.88
CA PRO A 24 11.05 7.70 2.94
C PRO A 24 10.60 6.25 2.75
N TRP A 25 11.46 5.27 3.02
CA TRP A 25 11.16 3.83 2.92
C TRP A 25 10.68 3.19 4.23
N ALA A 26 10.66 3.94 5.34
CA ALA A 26 10.08 3.43 6.58
C ALA A 26 8.57 3.18 6.41
N CYS A 27 8.09 2.14 7.07
CA CYS A 27 6.65 1.94 7.24
C CYS A 27 6.10 3.10 8.09
N SER A 28 4.90 3.57 7.76
CA SER A 28 4.23 4.60 8.56
C SER A 28 4.10 4.16 10.02
N ASP A 29 4.31 5.09 10.95
CA ASP A 29 4.13 4.84 12.37
C ASP A 29 2.66 4.51 12.67
N TRP A 30 2.42 3.52 13.55
CA TRP A 30 1.09 3.08 13.98
C TRP A 30 0.25 4.21 14.56
N LYS A 31 0.85 5.27 15.10
CA LYS A 31 0.11 6.47 15.55
C LYS A 31 -0.69 7.16 14.44
N TYR A 32 -0.37 6.91 13.17
CA TYR A 32 -1.09 7.44 12.01
C TYR A 32 -2.15 6.48 11.47
N ALA A 33 -2.33 5.31 12.11
CA ALA A 33 -3.45 4.45 11.80
C ALA A 33 -4.77 5.13 12.19
N ALA A 34 -5.80 4.96 11.36
CA ALA A 34 -7.12 5.51 11.64
C ALA A 34 -7.76 4.84 12.87
N GLU A 35 -8.91 5.36 13.29
CA GLU A 35 -9.73 4.74 14.33
C GLU A 35 -9.99 3.26 13.97
N GLY A 36 -9.62 2.36 14.89
CA GLY A 36 -9.58 0.91 14.64
C GLY A 36 -8.22 0.34 14.23
N GLY A 37 -7.14 1.13 14.28
CA GLY A 37 -5.76 0.64 14.14
C GLY A 37 -5.38 0.23 12.71
N ARG A 38 -6.07 0.77 11.70
CA ARG A 38 -5.88 0.41 10.29
C ARG A 38 -5.36 1.58 9.46
N PHE A 39 -4.46 1.28 8.53
CA PHE A 39 -4.07 2.22 7.49
C PHE A 39 -5.08 2.20 6.33
N ASN A 40 -5.08 3.27 5.53
CA ASN A 40 -6.15 3.47 4.56
C ASN A 40 -5.84 2.95 3.14
N GLY A 41 -4.65 2.47 2.85
CA GLY A 41 -4.24 1.98 1.54
C GLY A 41 -5.11 0.84 1.01
N ARG A 42 -5.07 0.68 -0.32
CA ARG A 42 -5.85 -0.32 -1.06
C ARG A 42 -5.45 -1.75 -0.67
N TRP A 43 -4.16 -1.98 -0.49
CA TRP A 43 -3.55 -3.28 -0.19
C TRP A 43 -3.02 -3.35 1.24
N ASP A 44 -3.57 -2.51 2.13
CA ASP A 44 -3.25 -2.57 3.56
C ASP A 44 -4.03 -3.71 4.22
N ASP A 45 -3.66 -4.07 5.44
CA ASP A 45 -4.33 -5.15 6.16
C ASP A 45 -5.75 -4.77 6.60
N VAL A 46 -6.72 -5.66 6.36
CA VAL A 46 -8.11 -5.45 6.83
C VAL A 46 -8.22 -5.54 8.36
N HIS A 47 -7.24 -6.16 9.03
CA HIS A 47 -7.21 -6.40 10.47
C HIS A 47 -6.18 -5.53 11.24
N GLY A 48 -5.39 -4.69 10.56
CA GLY A 48 -4.34 -3.87 11.19
C GLY A 48 -3.13 -4.65 11.74
N GLN A 49 -2.79 -5.82 11.19
CA GLN A 49 -1.70 -6.70 11.64
C GLN A 49 -0.33 -6.38 11.03
N PHE A 50 -0.30 -5.79 9.84
CA PHE A 50 0.95 -5.42 9.15
C PHE A 50 0.79 -4.07 8.46
N ARG A 51 1.94 -3.44 8.17
CA ARG A 51 2.03 -2.19 7.41
C ARG A 51 2.44 -2.45 5.97
N THR A 52 2.16 -1.49 5.09
CA THR A 52 2.44 -1.63 3.66
C THR A 52 3.21 -0.43 3.13
N VAL A 53 4.25 -0.71 2.36
CA VAL A 53 5.05 0.28 1.64
C VAL A 53 4.66 0.22 0.16
N TYR A 54 4.08 1.31 -0.34
CA TYR A 54 3.79 1.49 -1.75
C TYR A 54 5.00 2.04 -2.50
N ALA A 55 5.27 1.46 -3.67
CA ALA A 55 6.34 1.83 -4.59
C ALA A 55 5.89 1.66 -6.05
N GLY A 56 6.61 2.26 -6.99
CA GLY A 56 6.37 2.14 -8.43
C GLY A 56 7.63 1.79 -9.20
N ASP A 57 7.47 1.36 -10.46
CA ASP A 57 8.60 1.10 -11.35
C ASP A 57 9.38 2.36 -11.73
N SER A 58 8.73 3.51 -11.58
CA SER A 58 9.21 4.82 -11.99
C SER A 58 8.70 5.88 -11.02
N LEU A 59 9.40 7.02 -10.98
CA LEU A 59 8.92 8.19 -10.25
C LEU A 59 7.58 8.69 -10.79
N LEU A 60 7.35 8.58 -12.10
CA LEU A 60 6.09 8.94 -12.74
C LEU A 60 4.92 8.12 -12.19
N ALA A 61 5.06 6.78 -12.13
CA ALA A 61 4.03 5.90 -11.57
C ALA A 61 3.67 6.29 -10.12
N CYS A 62 4.68 6.64 -9.31
CA CYS A 62 4.47 7.11 -7.94
C CYS A 62 3.73 8.45 -7.89
N LEU A 63 4.16 9.42 -8.69
CA LEU A 63 3.58 10.77 -8.70
C LEU A 63 2.12 10.75 -9.16
N ILE A 64 1.78 9.94 -10.17
CA ILE A 64 0.40 9.78 -10.64
C ILE A 64 -0.52 9.34 -9.50
N GLU A 65 -0.12 8.36 -8.70
CA GLU A 65 -0.92 7.87 -7.57
C GLU A 65 -1.04 8.89 -6.45
N VAL A 66 0.07 9.51 -6.02
CA VAL A 66 0.04 10.43 -4.88
C VAL A 66 -0.68 11.74 -5.23
N LEU A 67 -0.58 12.18 -6.49
CA LEU A 67 -1.24 13.38 -6.98
C LEU A 67 -2.67 13.14 -7.47
N ALA A 68 -3.13 11.89 -7.59
CA ALA A 68 -4.45 11.55 -8.11
C ALA A 68 -5.59 12.29 -7.42
N LYS A 69 -5.49 12.49 -6.10
CA LYS A 69 -6.50 13.20 -5.29
C LYS A 69 -6.61 14.71 -5.59
N TYR A 70 -5.64 15.28 -6.29
CA TYR A 70 -5.66 16.66 -6.74
C TYR A 70 -6.16 16.80 -8.17
N ARG A 71 -6.48 15.70 -8.88
CA ARG A 71 -7.10 15.81 -10.21
C ARG A 71 -8.46 16.50 -10.07
N VAL A 72 -8.81 17.28 -11.11
CA VAL A 72 -10.13 17.90 -11.18
C VAL A 72 -11.19 16.79 -11.17
N ASP A 73 -12.12 16.91 -10.23
CA ASP A 73 -13.34 16.11 -10.22
C ASP A 73 -14.33 16.82 -11.14
N ALA A 74 -14.57 16.25 -12.33
CA ALA A 74 -15.40 16.88 -13.36
C ALA A 74 -16.84 17.12 -12.89
N PRO A 75 -17.55 16.14 -12.30
CA PRO A 75 -18.85 16.38 -11.68
C PRO A 75 -18.85 17.50 -10.64
N LEU A 76 -17.83 17.57 -9.78
CA LEU A 76 -17.73 18.64 -8.80
C LEU A 76 -17.47 20.00 -9.45
N ALA A 77 -16.58 20.07 -10.44
CA ALA A 77 -16.30 21.29 -11.19
C ALA A 77 -17.55 21.81 -11.90
N ASP A 78 -18.28 20.93 -12.59
CA ASP A 78 -19.55 21.27 -13.25
C ASP A 78 -20.58 21.79 -12.23
N ALA A 79 -20.66 21.18 -11.04
CA ALA A 79 -21.56 21.63 -9.98
C ALA A 79 -21.16 22.99 -9.40
N LEU A 80 -19.86 23.26 -9.25
CA LEU A 80 -19.34 24.55 -8.77
C LEU A 80 -19.60 25.66 -9.80
N ASP A 81 -19.47 25.39 -11.09
CA ASP A 81 -19.77 26.35 -12.16
C ASP A 81 -21.25 26.78 -12.21
N GLN A 82 -22.15 26.02 -11.58
CA GLN A 82 -23.56 26.40 -11.42
C GLN A 82 -23.83 27.31 -10.21
N ILE A 83 -22.83 27.55 -9.36
CA ILE A 83 -22.96 28.44 -8.20
C ILE A 83 -22.75 29.88 -8.65
N PHE A 84 -23.75 30.72 -8.44
CA PHE A 84 -23.64 32.16 -8.68
C PHE A 84 -23.06 32.84 -7.43
N GLU A 85 -21.79 33.24 -7.51
CA GLU A 85 -21.11 33.99 -6.44
C GLU A 85 -21.38 35.50 -6.56
N ASP A 86 -21.53 36.18 -5.42
CA ASP A 86 -21.50 37.64 -5.39
C ASP A 86 -20.06 38.09 -5.73
N PRO A 87 -19.86 39.03 -6.68
CA PRO A 87 -18.53 39.55 -6.99
C PRO A 87 -17.72 40.04 -5.77
N ALA A 88 -18.39 40.51 -4.71
CA ALA A 88 -17.72 40.91 -3.47
C ALA A 88 -17.11 39.72 -2.72
N ASP A 89 -17.77 38.55 -2.72
CA ASP A 89 -17.30 37.34 -2.04
C ASP A 89 -16.07 36.75 -2.72
N THR A 90 -16.00 36.79 -4.06
CA THR A 90 -14.82 36.32 -4.81
C THR A 90 -13.56 37.15 -4.50
N GLU A 91 -13.71 38.44 -4.21
CA GLU A 91 -12.60 39.33 -3.86
C GLU A 91 -12.16 39.15 -2.39
N GLU A 92 -13.11 38.97 -1.47
CA GLU A 92 -12.82 38.78 -0.05
C GLU A 92 -12.34 37.36 0.29
N TYR A 93 -12.86 36.33 -0.40
CA TYR A 93 -12.61 34.91 -0.14
C TYR A 93 -12.29 34.12 -1.41
N PRO A 94 -11.14 34.37 -2.05
CA PRO A 94 -10.80 33.72 -3.32
C PRO A 94 -10.71 32.19 -3.17
N ALA A 95 -11.52 31.47 -3.94
CA ALA A 95 -11.46 30.03 -4.02
C ALA A 95 -10.13 29.56 -4.61
N ARG A 96 -9.61 28.45 -4.09
CA ARG A 96 -8.40 27.84 -4.65
C ARG A 96 -8.73 27.21 -6.02
N PRO A 97 -7.93 27.45 -7.06
CA PRO A 97 -8.15 26.81 -8.36
C PRO A 97 -8.16 25.28 -8.25
N PRO A 98 -8.99 24.60 -9.04
CA PRO A 98 -8.96 23.15 -9.13
C PRO A 98 -7.58 22.69 -9.63
N ALA A 99 -7.17 21.49 -9.23
CA ALA A 99 -5.84 20.93 -9.52
C ALA A 99 -4.63 21.74 -9.03
N PHE A 100 -4.81 22.60 -8.02
CA PHE A 100 -3.70 23.28 -7.37
C PHE A 100 -3.05 22.46 -6.26
N VAL A 101 -1.74 22.27 -6.33
CA VAL A 101 -0.91 21.66 -5.28
C VAL A 101 0.07 22.70 -4.76
N SER A 102 -0.04 23.03 -3.46
CA SER A 102 0.88 23.98 -2.81
C SER A 102 2.29 23.39 -2.70
N TYR A 103 3.32 24.23 -2.80
CA TYR A 103 4.71 23.84 -2.53
C TYR A 103 4.92 23.24 -1.13
N ARG A 104 4.07 23.60 -0.15
CA ARG A 104 4.08 22.97 1.18
C ARG A 104 3.91 21.45 1.13
N TRP A 105 3.31 20.92 0.06
CA TRP A 105 3.19 19.49 -0.14
C TRP A 105 4.56 18.78 -0.26
N LEU A 106 5.59 19.48 -0.75
CA LEU A 106 6.96 18.96 -0.89
C LEU A 106 7.79 19.04 0.40
N GLU A 107 7.41 19.88 1.38
CA GLU A 107 8.24 20.16 2.56
C GLU A 107 8.61 18.88 3.33
N ASP A 108 7.64 18.01 3.56
CA ASP A 108 7.85 16.75 4.29
C ASP A 108 8.08 15.54 3.38
N ARG A 109 7.93 15.69 2.06
CA ARG A 109 7.97 14.58 1.10
C ARG A 109 9.29 14.50 0.36
N CYS A 110 9.72 13.28 0.08
CA CYS A 110 10.92 13.02 -0.70
C CYS A 110 10.66 11.91 -1.71
N ALA A 111 11.07 12.16 -2.96
CA ALA A 111 11.19 11.12 -3.97
C ALA A 111 12.51 10.38 -3.76
N SER A 112 12.43 9.07 -3.61
CA SER A 112 13.59 8.22 -3.38
C SER A 112 13.46 6.92 -4.15
N SER A 113 14.60 6.23 -4.32
CA SER A 113 14.63 4.91 -4.95
C SER A 113 15.37 3.90 -4.06
N ALA A 114 15.04 2.64 -4.23
CA ALA A 114 15.72 1.52 -3.56
C ALA A 114 15.77 0.32 -4.50
N ARG A 115 16.81 -0.50 -4.40
CA ARG A 115 16.83 -1.81 -5.04
C ARG A 115 16.03 -2.77 -4.17
N VAL A 116 14.97 -3.33 -4.74
CA VAL A 116 14.03 -4.22 -4.06
C VAL A 116 14.22 -5.63 -4.59
N HIS A 117 14.47 -6.55 -3.66
CA HIS A 117 14.48 -7.98 -3.92
C HIS A 117 13.34 -8.68 -3.17
N GLY A 118 12.51 -9.45 -3.87
CA GLY A 118 11.39 -10.19 -3.25
C GLY A 118 10.46 -10.85 -4.26
N SER A 119 9.49 -11.62 -3.78
CA SER A 119 8.49 -12.34 -4.57
C SER A 119 7.11 -11.72 -4.42
N PHE A 120 6.51 -11.24 -5.50
CA PHE A 120 5.25 -10.47 -5.44
C PHE A 120 4.13 -11.19 -6.20
N CYS A 121 2.94 -11.23 -5.61
CA CYS A 121 1.75 -11.75 -6.29
C CYS A 121 1.24 -10.73 -7.32
N MET A 122 1.14 -11.12 -8.59
CA MET A 122 0.49 -10.32 -9.64
C MET A 122 -1.02 -10.48 -9.52
N VAL A 123 -1.67 -9.58 -8.79
CA VAL A 123 -3.07 -9.78 -8.34
C VAL A 123 -4.11 -9.75 -9.46
N THR A 124 -3.79 -9.08 -10.57
CA THR A 124 -4.67 -8.96 -11.74
C THR A 124 -4.30 -9.94 -12.88
N ALA A 125 -3.32 -10.82 -12.66
CA ALA A 125 -3.00 -11.86 -13.64
C ALA A 125 -4.14 -12.88 -13.73
N THR A 126 -4.39 -13.42 -14.93
CA THR A 126 -5.47 -14.38 -15.20
C THR A 126 -5.43 -15.59 -14.25
N GLY A 127 -4.24 -16.14 -13.99
CA GLY A 127 -4.04 -17.26 -13.07
C GLY A 127 -4.45 -16.90 -11.64
N THR A 128 -3.95 -15.76 -11.13
CA THR A 128 -4.29 -15.26 -9.79
C THR A 128 -5.79 -14.98 -9.65
N ILE A 129 -6.42 -14.29 -10.60
CA ILE A 129 -7.86 -14.02 -10.55
C ILE A 129 -8.64 -15.34 -10.49
N SER A 130 -8.31 -16.29 -11.37
CA SER A 130 -8.99 -17.59 -11.41
C SER A 130 -8.81 -18.37 -10.11
N ALA A 131 -7.62 -18.33 -9.50
CA ALA A 131 -7.31 -18.99 -8.23
C ALA A 131 -8.03 -18.35 -7.04
N LEU A 132 -8.18 -17.02 -7.01
CA LEU A 132 -8.77 -16.28 -5.90
C LEU A 132 -10.30 -16.14 -6.00
N ARG A 133 -10.86 -16.23 -7.21
CA ARG A 133 -12.29 -16.04 -7.47
C ARG A 133 -13.19 -16.93 -6.60
N PRO A 134 -12.97 -18.26 -6.44
CA PRO A 134 -13.83 -19.11 -5.59
C PRO A 134 -13.92 -18.64 -4.14
N ARG A 135 -12.90 -17.92 -3.65
CA ARG A 135 -12.84 -17.41 -2.28
C ARG A 135 -13.50 -16.04 -2.14
N PHE A 136 -13.29 -15.15 -3.11
CA PHE A 136 -13.63 -13.73 -2.96
C PHE A 136 -14.80 -13.25 -3.81
N ALA A 137 -15.36 -14.10 -4.69
CA ALA A 137 -16.50 -13.72 -5.53
C ALA A 137 -17.72 -13.26 -4.72
N LEU A 138 -18.04 -13.95 -3.62
CA LEU A 138 -19.16 -13.55 -2.76
C LEU A 138 -18.91 -12.19 -2.10
N LEU A 139 -17.72 -11.97 -1.53
CA LEU A 139 -17.35 -10.69 -0.93
C LEU A 139 -17.35 -9.56 -1.97
N ALA A 140 -16.85 -9.81 -3.18
CA ALA A 140 -16.88 -8.84 -4.26
C ALA A 140 -18.33 -8.43 -4.58
N HIS A 141 -19.24 -9.41 -4.63
CA HIS A 141 -20.66 -9.16 -4.86
C HIS A 141 -21.33 -8.36 -3.73
N GLU A 142 -21.07 -8.72 -2.48
CA GLU A 142 -21.57 -8.00 -1.30
C GLU A 142 -21.09 -6.54 -1.26
N LEU A 143 -19.91 -6.26 -1.83
CA LEU A 143 -19.35 -4.91 -1.95
C LEU A 143 -19.79 -4.18 -3.24
N GLY A 144 -20.71 -4.76 -4.02
CA GLY A 144 -21.33 -4.14 -5.19
C GLY A 144 -20.63 -4.40 -6.52
N ALA A 145 -19.59 -5.26 -6.56
CA ALA A 145 -18.99 -5.68 -7.81
C ALA A 145 -19.81 -6.80 -8.49
N THR A 146 -19.74 -6.88 -9.82
CA THR A 146 -20.43 -7.95 -10.57
C THR A 146 -19.75 -9.30 -10.36
N ASP A 147 -18.43 -9.34 -10.26
CA ASP A 147 -17.62 -10.54 -10.03
C ASP A 147 -16.27 -10.17 -9.37
N PHE A 148 -15.51 -11.19 -8.98
CA PHE A 148 -14.09 -11.02 -8.63
C PHE A 148 -13.24 -11.01 -9.91
N ASP A 149 -12.97 -9.81 -10.42
CA ASP A 149 -12.18 -9.59 -11.63
C ASP A 149 -11.19 -8.41 -11.51
N ALA A 150 -10.49 -8.10 -12.60
CA ALA A 150 -9.52 -7.00 -12.62
C ALA A 150 -10.17 -5.62 -12.41
N ALA A 151 -11.44 -5.44 -12.81
CA ALA A 151 -12.15 -4.18 -12.62
C ALA A 151 -12.49 -3.97 -11.15
N ALA A 152 -13.01 -4.99 -10.47
CA ALA A 152 -13.28 -4.98 -9.03
C ALA A 152 -12.00 -4.67 -8.21
N LEU A 153 -10.86 -5.24 -8.61
CA LEU A 153 -9.58 -5.00 -7.93
C LEU A 153 -9.01 -3.58 -8.17
N LYS A 154 -9.42 -2.90 -9.25
CA LYS A 154 -9.01 -1.53 -9.60
C LYS A 154 -9.99 -0.46 -9.13
N ASP A 155 -11.20 -0.84 -8.72
CA ASP A 155 -12.26 0.09 -8.38
C ASP A 155 -11.86 1.07 -7.26
N SER A 156 -12.27 2.33 -7.35
CA SER A 156 -12.03 3.36 -6.33
C SER A 156 -12.72 3.08 -5.01
N GLY A 157 -13.80 2.30 -5.07
CA GLY A 157 -14.80 2.15 -4.02
C GLY A 157 -14.31 1.40 -2.79
N PRO A 158 -15.15 0.56 -2.18
CA PRO A 158 -14.81 -0.11 -0.92
C PRO A 158 -13.48 -0.87 -0.99
N ARG A 159 -12.53 -0.50 -0.12
CA ARG A 159 -11.20 -1.11 -0.07
C ARG A 159 -11.19 -2.47 0.62
N ASP A 160 -12.31 -2.87 1.22
CA ASP A 160 -12.38 -4.10 2.02
C ASP A 160 -12.11 -5.35 1.18
N LEU A 161 -12.46 -5.36 -0.12
CA LEU A 161 -12.12 -6.46 -1.02
C LEU A 161 -10.60 -6.62 -1.15
N THR A 162 -9.91 -5.57 -1.58
CA THR A 162 -8.46 -5.60 -1.84
C THR A 162 -7.66 -5.79 -0.57
N ARG A 163 -8.11 -5.23 0.56
CA ARG A 163 -7.51 -5.47 1.88
C ARG A 163 -7.69 -6.91 2.34
N SER A 164 -8.87 -7.51 2.14
CA SER A 164 -9.07 -8.93 2.46
C SER A 164 -8.18 -9.85 1.63
N VAL A 165 -7.97 -9.51 0.35
CA VAL A 165 -7.00 -10.21 -0.51
C VAL A 165 -5.58 -10.05 0.03
N ALA A 166 -5.17 -8.84 0.41
CA ALA A 166 -3.84 -8.58 0.98
C ALA A 166 -3.61 -9.35 2.28
N SER A 167 -4.57 -9.32 3.20
CA SER A 167 -4.52 -10.08 4.46
C SER A 167 -4.35 -11.58 4.23
N TRP A 168 -5.09 -12.13 3.27
CA TRP A 168 -4.99 -13.55 2.94
C TRP A 168 -3.63 -13.89 2.31
N LEU A 169 -3.14 -13.08 1.36
CA LEU A 169 -1.82 -13.26 0.74
C LEU A 169 -0.69 -13.15 1.76
N TYR A 170 -0.80 -12.23 2.72
CA TYR A 170 0.18 -12.06 3.79
C TYR A 170 0.33 -13.31 4.68
N GLN A 171 -0.77 -14.02 4.91
CA GLN A 171 -0.85 -15.22 5.75
C GLN A 171 -0.38 -16.49 5.03
N LEU A 172 -0.19 -16.47 3.71
CA LEU A 172 0.31 -17.63 2.98
C LEU A 172 1.73 -17.99 3.41
N THR A 173 1.95 -19.27 3.67
CA THR A 173 3.27 -19.84 3.98
C THR A 173 3.89 -20.54 2.78
N ASP A 174 3.08 -21.01 1.83
CA ASP A 174 3.54 -21.67 0.61
C ASP A 174 2.55 -21.43 -0.55
N PRO A 175 2.92 -20.67 -1.59
CA PRO A 175 4.12 -19.85 -1.66
C PRO A 175 4.05 -18.67 -0.67
N THR A 176 5.18 -18.32 -0.06
CA THR A 176 5.29 -17.05 0.68
C THR A 176 5.48 -15.91 -0.32
N VAL A 177 4.70 -14.84 -0.17
CA VAL A 177 4.83 -13.62 -0.99
C VAL A 177 5.20 -12.41 -0.13
N ASP A 178 6.05 -11.55 -0.65
CA ASP A 178 6.54 -10.34 -0.01
C ASP A 178 5.59 -9.15 -0.16
N GLY A 179 4.57 -9.30 -1.01
CA GLY A 179 3.62 -8.24 -1.31
C GLY A 179 2.84 -8.52 -2.58
N ILE A 180 2.28 -7.44 -3.11
CA ILE A 180 1.44 -7.44 -4.31
C ILE A 180 2.07 -6.56 -5.38
N GLN A 181 2.18 -7.08 -6.60
CA GLN A 181 2.30 -6.26 -7.80
C GLN A 181 0.90 -6.00 -8.35
N PHE A 182 0.60 -4.74 -8.64
CA PHE A 182 -0.66 -4.32 -9.25
C PHE A 182 -0.40 -3.27 -10.32
N ARG A 183 -1.44 -2.95 -11.11
CA ARG A 183 -1.39 -1.89 -12.13
C ARG A 183 -2.14 -0.68 -11.65
N SER A 184 -1.63 0.50 -11.96
CA SER A 184 -2.33 1.74 -11.64
C SER A 184 -3.69 1.76 -12.33
N ARG A 185 -4.71 2.22 -11.59
CA ARG A 185 -6.03 2.53 -12.18
C ARG A 185 -5.97 3.67 -13.21
N HIS A 186 -4.87 4.43 -13.22
CA HIS A 186 -4.66 5.58 -14.08
C HIS A 186 -3.82 5.23 -15.33
N GLY A 187 -3.37 3.98 -15.47
CA GLY A 187 -2.60 3.48 -16.60
C GLY A 187 -2.11 2.07 -16.34
N ASP A 188 -2.52 1.11 -17.17
CA ASP A 188 -2.16 -0.31 -16.98
C ASP A 188 -0.69 -0.61 -17.28
N ASP A 189 -0.04 0.29 -18.01
CA ASP A 189 1.39 0.31 -18.29
C ASP A 189 2.24 0.75 -17.09
N LEU A 190 1.61 1.18 -15.98
CA LEU A 190 2.28 1.62 -14.75
C LEU A 190 2.20 0.54 -13.65
N PRO A 191 3.18 -0.37 -13.56
CA PRO A 191 3.27 -1.31 -12.46
C PRO A 191 3.64 -0.62 -11.13
N LEU A 192 2.96 -1.07 -10.09
CA LEU A 192 3.07 -0.61 -8.72
C LEU A 192 3.21 -1.82 -7.79
N TRP A 193 3.80 -1.59 -6.63
CA TRP A 193 4.04 -2.59 -5.61
C TRP A 193 3.47 -2.12 -4.27
N ALA A 194 2.78 -3.03 -3.60
CA ALA A 194 2.44 -2.95 -2.19
C ALA A 194 3.30 -3.97 -1.46
N ILE A 195 4.35 -3.51 -0.79
CA ILE A 195 5.35 -4.32 -0.10
C ILE A 195 4.89 -4.48 1.35
N PHE A 196 4.73 -5.72 1.81
CA PHE A 196 4.29 -6.00 3.17
C PHE A 196 5.44 -5.85 4.16
N GLU A 197 5.15 -5.27 5.32
CA GLU A 197 6.02 -5.35 6.48
C GLU A 197 6.12 -6.83 6.88
N ARG A 198 7.34 -7.38 6.82
CA ARG A 198 7.64 -8.69 7.39
C ARG A 198 8.37 -8.50 8.71
N PRO A 199 8.05 -9.28 9.76
CA PRO A 199 8.86 -9.30 10.96
C PRO A 199 10.28 -9.72 10.56
N SER A 200 11.26 -8.86 10.85
CA SER A 200 12.66 -9.23 10.70
C SER A 200 12.95 -10.43 11.60
N ALA A 201 13.83 -11.34 11.18
CA ALA A 201 14.32 -12.41 12.06
C ALA A 201 14.98 -11.85 13.34
N ASP A 202 15.38 -10.58 13.32
CA ASP A 202 15.93 -9.84 14.47
C ASP A 202 14.89 -8.99 15.22
N ALA A 203 13.62 -8.96 14.78
CA ALA A 203 12.56 -8.19 15.40
C ALA A 203 11.74 -9.07 16.35
N ASP A 204 12.22 -9.20 17.59
CA ASP A 204 11.52 -9.87 18.68
C ASP A 204 10.39 -8.98 19.27
N VAL A 205 9.52 -8.44 18.41
CA VAL A 205 8.40 -7.57 18.83
C VAL A 205 7.12 -8.01 18.14
N SER A 206 6.32 -8.79 18.88
CA SER A 206 4.89 -8.98 18.58
C SER A 206 4.10 -7.80 19.17
N PRO A 207 3.37 -6.97 18.39
CA PRO A 207 2.60 -5.86 18.97
C PRO A 207 1.30 -6.28 19.65
N HIS A 208 0.83 -7.52 19.48
CA HIS A 208 -0.50 -7.91 19.97
C HIS A 208 -0.52 -9.26 20.69
N SER A 209 -0.03 -9.26 21.93
CA SER A 209 -0.42 -10.24 22.94
C SER A 209 -0.88 -9.54 24.22
N CYS A 210 -1.87 -8.65 24.12
CA CYS A 210 -2.62 -8.23 25.30
C CYS A 210 -3.59 -9.37 25.70
N ARG A 211 -3.06 -10.45 26.30
CA ARG A 211 -3.86 -11.37 27.10
C ARG A 211 -3.79 -10.87 28.54
N HIS A 212 -4.87 -10.27 29.01
CA HIS A 212 -5.16 -10.25 30.44
C HIS A 212 -5.12 -11.70 30.95
N ARG A 213 -4.11 -12.03 31.74
CA ARG A 213 -4.12 -13.23 32.58
C ARG A 213 -3.59 -12.84 33.95
N LEU A 214 -4.53 -12.82 34.90
CA LEU A 214 -4.28 -12.62 36.32
C LEU A 214 -3.19 -13.60 36.78
N GLY A 215 -2.23 -13.08 37.54
CA GLY A 215 -1.04 -13.79 37.99
C GLY A 215 -1.39 -14.98 38.87
N GLY A 216 -0.87 -16.14 38.48
CA GLY A 216 -0.71 -17.33 39.30
C GLY A 216 0.75 -17.76 39.25
N THR A 217 1.32 -17.95 40.42
CA THR A 217 2.75 -18.09 40.75
C THR A 217 3.42 -19.40 40.29
N HIS A 218 4.76 -19.30 40.17
CA HIS A 218 5.83 -20.30 40.41
C HIS A 218 6.48 -21.09 39.25
N SER A 219 7.82 -20.98 39.26
CA SER A 219 8.84 -22.05 39.15
C SER A 219 9.40 -22.49 37.79
N ARG A 220 10.70 -22.19 37.65
CA ARG A 220 11.80 -22.81 36.88
C ARG A 220 11.55 -24.24 36.35
N ASN A 221 12.00 -24.55 35.12
CA ASN A 221 13.19 -25.39 34.89
C ASN A 221 13.65 -25.45 33.41
N ARG A 222 14.97 -25.64 33.23
CA ARG A 222 15.67 -25.90 31.95
C ARG A 222 15.34 -27.28 31.37
N ARG A 223 15.32 -27.42 30.03
CA ARG A 223 16.09 -28.46 29.29
C ARG A 223 16.05 -28.26 27.78
N ALA A 224 17.02 -28.89 27.14
CA ALA A 224 17.56 -28.66 25.82
C ALA A 224 16.88 -29.46 24.68
N SER A 225 17.25 -29.01 23.47
CA SER A 225 17.42 -29.73 22.20
C SER A 225 16.19 -30.25 21.45
N ARG A 226 16.01 -29.74 20.23
CA ARG A 226 16.17 -30.50 18.97
C ARG A 226 16.06 -29.56 17.77
N GLY A 227 16.94 -29.78 16.79
CA GLY A 227 17.06 -28.96 15.58
C GLY A 227 15.77 -28.95 14.78
N VAL A 228 15.25 -27.74 14.56
CA VAL A 228 14.19 -27.46 13.60
C VAL A 228 14.88 -26.89 12.37
N ARG A 229 14.71 -27.55 11.22
CA ARG A 229 15.04 -26.94 9.93
C ARG A 229 14.11 -25.75 9.75
N HIS A 230 14.66 -24.55 9.82
CA HIS A 230 13.90 -23.33 9.57
C HIS A 230 13.45 -23.29 8.11
N PRO A 231 12.15 -23.04 7.82
CA PRO A 231 11.73 -22.71 6.47
C PRO A 231 12.42 -21.39 6.05
N ARG A 232 12.89 -21.33 4.81
CA ARG A 232 13.46 -20.12 4.23
C ARG A 232 12.37 -19.06 4.17
N THR A 233 12.40 -18.12 5.11
CA THR A 233 11.55 -16.92 5.13
C THR A 233 11.92 -16.06 3.93
N GLY A 234 10.94 -15.72 3.08
CA GLY A 234 11.07 -14.68 2.07
C GLY A 234 11.39 -13.36 2.79
N LEU A 235 12.60 -12.85 2.60
CA LEU A 235 13.03 -11.58 3.15
C LEU A 235 13.06 -10.57 2.02
N VAL A 236 12.21 -9.54 2.11
CA VAL A 236 12.40 -8.37 1.27
C VAL A 236 13.68 -7.67 1.68
N ARG A 237 14.69 -7.72 0.82
CA ARG A 237 15.91 -6.96 1.02
C ARG A 237 15.77 -5.64 0.27
N LEU A 238 15.69 -4.56 1.03
CA LEU A 238 15.80 -3.21 0.51
C LEU A 238 17.26 -2.78 0.62
N THR A 239 17.92 -2.63 -0.53
CA THR A 239 19.23 -1.98 -0.58
C THR A 239 19.02 -0.55 -1.04
N LEU A 240 19.23 0.40 -0.12
CA LEU A 240 19.16 1.82 -0.45
C LEU A 240 20.40 2.22 -1.24
N SER A 241 20.22 2.61 -2.51
CA SER A 241 21.27 3.29 -3.27
C SER A 241 21.08 4.79 -3.09
N GLY A 242 22.06 5.48 -2.50
CA GLY A 242 22.03 6.91 -2.22
C GLY A 242 21.85 7.75 -3.49
N SER A 243 20.59 8.05 -3.81
CA SER A 243 20.20 9.03 -4.82
C SER A 243 18.88 9.64 -4.35
N GLU A 244 18.98 10.68 -3.51
CA GLU A 244 17.85 11.57 -3.29
C GLU A 244 17.69 12.42 -4.54
N VAL A 245 16.57 12.26 -5.26
CA VAL A 245 16.21 13.21 -6.30
C VAL A 245 15.32 14.25 -5.64
N ASN A 246 15.91 15.40 -5.30
CA ASN A 246 15.13 16.57 -4.92
C ASN A 246 14.34 17.02 -6.15
N VAL A 247 13.01 16.87 -6.09
CA VAL A 247 12.10 17.46 -7.07
C VAL A 247 12.07 18.96 -6.80
N SER A 248 13.06 19.68 -7.33
CA SER A 248 13.11 21.15 -7.28
C SER A 248 12.32 21.71 -8.47
N ALA A 249 11.34 22.56 -8.19
CA ALA A 249 10.64 23.31 -9.23
C ALA A 249 11.45 24.55 -9.62
N CYS A 250 11.58 24.83 -10.92
CA CYS A 250 12.09 26.10 -11.42
C CYS A 250 11.30 27.27 -10.80
N PRO A 251 11.96 28.33 -10.30
CA PRO A 251 11.25 29.53 -9.90
C PRO A 251 10.56 30.14 -11.13
N ARG A 252 9.27 30.47 -11.00
CA ARG A 252 8.60 31.31 -11.99
C ARG A 252 9.28 32.68 -11.99
N ASN A 253 9.79 33.11 -13.13
CA ASN A 253 10.07 34.53 -13.36
C ASN A 253 8.75 35.28 -13.20
N HIS A 254 8.73 36.23 -12.27
CA HIS A 254 7.77 37.32 -12.25
C HIS A 254 8.14 38.35 -13.31
#